data_AF-A0A9N9XMV2-F1
#
_entry.id   AF-A0A9N9XMV2-F1
#
_cell.length_a   1.000
_cell.length_b   1.000
_cell.length_c   1.000
_cell.angle_alpha   90.00
_cell.angle_beta   90.00
_cell.angle_gamma   90.00
#
_symmetry.space_group_name_H-M   'P 1'
#
loop_
_entity.id
_entity.type
_entity.pdbx_description
1 polymer ?
#
loop_
_entity_poly.entity_id
_entity_poly.type
_entity_poly.pdbx_seq_one_letter_code
_entity_poly.pdbx_strand_id
1 'polypeptide(L)'
;MGASEDDPYAAAAKGKLKLKSDTTIKKKKKKKDKITVDQVSKTLETQEKVEQPKPQRNKTKAELAFLQQQEKMKMKRILEKASQTHKERVEKFNQHLDSLTEHFDIPKVSWTK
;
A
#
# COMPACT_ATOMS: atom_id res chain seq x y z
N MET A 1 16.02 46.50 -0.87
CA MET A 1 14.94 46.02 -1.76
C MET A 1 13.79 45.59 -0.86
N GLY A 2 12.82 46.47 -0.69
CA GLY A 2 11.67 46.27 0.20
C GLY A 2 10.65 45.34 -0.45
N ALA A 3 10.12 44.39 0.32
CA ALA A 3 8.97 43.61 -0.09
C ALA A 3 7.76 44.56 -0.14
N SER A 4 7.13 44.67 -1.31
CA SER A 4 5.83 45.32 -1.49
C SER A 4 4.79 44.64 -0.61
N GLU A 5 3.95 45.42 0.08
CA GLU A 5 2.90 44.93 1.00
C GLU A 5 1.87 44.00 0.32
N ASP A 6 1.82 43.97 -1.01
CA ASP A 6 0.93 43.12 -1.82
C ASP A 6 1.59 41.84 -2.39
N ASP A 7 2.67 41.33 -1.79
CA ASP A 7 3.25 40.04 -2.21
C ASP A 7 2.40 38.87 -1.63
N PRO A 8 1.65 38.12 -2.46
CA PRO A 8 0.81 37.01 -2.01
C PRO A 8 1.61 35.84 -1.38
N TYR A 9 2.94 35.85 -1.47
CA TYR A 9 3.83 34.86 -0.87
C TYR A 9 4.61 35.38 0.35
N ALA A 10 4.32 36.58 0.85
CA ALA A 10 4.96 37.13 2.05
C ALA A 10 4.79 36.23 3.29
N ALA A 11 3.66 35.50 3.39
CA ALA A 11 3.37 34.57 4.49
C ALA A 11 4.04 33.19 4.35
N ALA A 12 4.77 32.92 3.27
CA ALA A 12 5.41 31.63 3.07
C ALA A 12 6.54 31.42 4.10
N ALA A 13 6.54 30.28 4.77
CA ALA A 13 7.58 29.91 5.71
C ALA A 13 8.93 29.77 4.97
N LYS A 14 9.81 30.76 5.12
CA LYS A 14 11.13 30.83 4.44
C LYS A 14 12.18 29.85 5.02
N GLY A 15 11.79 29.01 5.97
CA GLY A 15 12.66 28.05 6.65
C GLY A 15 12.68 26.68 5.97
N LYS A 16 13.80 25.95 6.11
CA LYS A 16 13.92 24.57 5.61
C LYS A 16 12.90 23.66 6.32
N LEU A 17 11.96 23.09 5.56
CA LEU A 17 10.98 22.12 6.06
C LEU A 17 11.68 20.93 6.71
N LYS A 18 11.41 20.69 7.99
CA LYS A 18 11.91 19.53 8.74
C LYS A 18 10.83 18.46 8.74
N LEU A 19 10.98 17.43 7.92
CA LEU A 19 10.11 16.26 7.98
C LEU A 19 10.58 15.34 9.11
N LYS A 20 9.66 14.53 9.66
CA LYS A 20 9.95 13.60 10.77
C LYS A 20 11.07 12.58 10.44
N SER A 21 11.49 12.47 9.18
CA SER A 21 12.60 11.64 8.70
C SER A 21 13.95 12.37 8.55
N ASP A 22 13.99 13.70 8.65
CA ASP A 22 15.19 14.51 8.32
C ASP A 22 16.17 14.67 9.50
N THR A 23 16.10 13.76 10.48
CA THR A 23 17.14 13.61 11.48
C THR A 23 18.37 13.03 10.78
N THR A 24 19.45 13.82 10.72
CA THR A 24 20.76 13.46 10.15
C THR A 24 21.14 12.02 10.49
N ILE A 25 20.96 11.12 9.53
CA ILE A 25 21.32 9.70 9.64
C ILE A 25 22.85 9.64 9.67
N LYS A 26 23.44 9.68 10.88
CA LYS A 26 24.82 9.21 11.08
C LYS A 26 24.83 7.74 10.63
N LYS A 27 25.52 7.44 9.52
CA LYS A 27 25.67 6.07 9.00
C LYS A 27 26.38 5.20 10.04
N LYS A 28 25.60 4.56 10.91
CA LYS A 28 26.05 3.45 11.76
C LYS A 28 25.75 2.15 11.02
N LYS A 29 26.80 1.33 10.86
CA LYS A 29 26.84 0.04 10.16
C LYS A 29 25.61 -0.82 10.49
N LYS A 30 24.81 -1.20 9.48
CA LYS A 30 23.58 -2.01 9.61
C LYS A 30 23.91 -3.40 10.18
N LYS A 31 23.32 -3.75 11.33
CA LYS A 31 22.80 -5.11 11.56
C LYS A 31 21.33 -5.09 11.12
N LYS A 32 21.04 -5.70 9.95
CA LYS A 32 19.72 -6.29 9.64
C LYS A 32 19.45 -7.23 10.81
N ASP A 33 18.48 -6.99 11.69
CA ASP A 33 17.18 -7.68 11.61
C ASP A 33 16.09 -6.99 12.46
N LYS A 34 16.32 -5.76 12.93
CA LYS A 34 15.38 -5.09 13.87
C LYS A 34 14.42 -4.07 13.23
N ILE A 35 14.56 -3.77 11.93
CA ILE A 35 13.82 -2.68 11.26
C ILE A 35 12.40 -3.09 10.84
N THR A 36 12.16 -4.38 10.57
CA THR A 36 10.87 -4.87 10.07
C THR A 36 9.79 -4.91 11.15
N VAL A 37 10.14 -5.10 12.42
CA VAL A 37 9.18 -5.19 13.52
C VAL A 37 8.62 -3.81 13.91
N ASP A 38 9.50 -2.79 13.97
CA ASP A 38 9.12 -1.43 14.38
C ASP A 38 8.21 -0.71 13.37
N GLN A 39 8.25 -1.08 12.08
CA GLN A 39 7.34 -0.48 11.09
C GLN A 39 5.93 -1.07 11.15
N VAL A 40 5.83 -2.37 11.49
CA VAL A 40 4.54 -3.06 11.62
C VAL A 40 3.80 -2.60 12.89
N SER A 41 4.50 -2.42 14.01
CA SER A 41 3.92 -1.89 15.25
C SER A 41 3.41 -0.45 15.07
N LYS A 42 4.18 0.41 14.39
CA LYS A 42 3.79 1.81 14.16
C LYS A 42 2.56 1.96 13.25
N THR A 43 2.35 1.02 12.32
CA THR A 43 1.14 0.98 11.50
C THR A 43 -0.10 0.51 12.27
N LEU A 44 0.07 -0.38 13.25
CA LEU A 44 -1.02 -0.85 14.12
C LEU A 44 -1.45 0.25 15.11
N GLU A 45 -0.48 0.93 15.73
CA GLU A 45 -0.73 2.02 16.69
C GLU A 45 -1.38 3.25 16.06
N THR A 46 -1.16 3.50 14.76
CA THR A 46 -1.76 4.64 14.06
C THR A 46 -3.23 4.39 13.70
N GLN A 47 -3.67 3.12 13.62
CA GLN A 47 -5.08 2.79 13.38
C GLN A 47 -5.94 2.88 14.64
N GLU A 48 -5.37 2.74 15.84
CA GLU A 48 -6.15 2.76 17.09
C GLU A 48 -6.53 4.17 17.59
N LYS A 49 -5.91 5.25 17.08
CA LYS A 49 -6.05 6.59 17.69
C LYS A 49 -7.10 7.52 17.04
N VAL A 50 -7.95 7.04 16.13
CA VAL A 50 -8.97 7.88 15.48
C VAL A 50 -10.36 7.21 15.47
N GLU A 51 -10.83 6.77 16.62
CA GLU A 51 -12.26 6.49 16.82
C GLU A 51 -12.84 7.44 17.86
N GLN A 52 -13.09 8.68 17.42
CA GLN A 52 -14.11 9.53 18.04
C GLN A 52 -15.45 8.76 18.02
N PRO A 53 -16.26 8.80 19.10
CA PRO A 53 -17.55 8.11 19.15
C PRO A 53 -18.53 8.79 18.19
N LYS A 54 -18.51 8.39 16.91
CA LYS A 54 -19.58 8.70 15.97
C LYS A 54 -20.85 8.04 16.52
N PRO A 55 -22.02 8.71 16.48
CA PRO A 55 -23.27 8.08 16.87
C PRO A 55 -23.42 6.78 16.09
N GLN A 56 -23.44 5.65 16.82
CA GLN A 56 -23.53 4.33 16.23
C GLN A 56 -24.90 4.24 15.54
N ARG A 57 -24.94 4.54 14.25
CA ARG A 57 -26.09 4.23 13.43
C ARG A 57 -26.24 2.71 13.46
N ASN A 58 -27.37 2.25 14.00
CA ASN A 58 -27.73 0.85 13.96
C ASN A 58 -27.71 0.40 12.50
N LYS A 59 -26.89 -0.62 12.22
CA LYS A 59 -26.71 -1.13 10.86
C LYS A 59 -28.05 -1.61 10.31
N THR A 60 -28.31 -1.34 9.05
CA THR A 60 -29.50 -1.86 8.38
C THR A 60 -29.40 -3.37 8.20
N LYS A 61 -30.53 -4.07 8.00
CA LYS A 61 -30.52 -5.52 7.72
C LYS A 61 -29.64 -5.87 6.51
N ALA A 62 -29.62 -5.02 5.48
CA ALA A 62 -28.79 -5.18 4.30
C ALA A 62 -27.29 -5.03 4.63
N GLU A 63 -26.92 -4.04 5.45
CA GLU A 63 -25.54 -3.85 5.90
C GLU A 63 -25.04 -5.02 6.76
N LEU A 64 -25.89 -5.56 7.64
CA LEU A 64 -25.56 -6.73 8.45
C LEU A 64 -25.31 -7.97 7.56
N ALA A 65 -26.16 -8.21 6.57
CA ALA A 65 -25.98 -9.32 5.62
C ALA A 65 -24.68 -9.16 4.80
N PHE A 66 -24.39 -7.95 4.33
CA PHE A 66 -23.16 -7.66 3.59
C PHE A 66 -21.91 -7.92 4.44
N LEU A 67 -21.90 -7.47 5.70
CA LEU A 67 -20.77 -7.71 6.60
C LEU A 67 -20.54 -9.19 6.86
N GLN A 68 -21.59 -9.97 7.11
CA GLN A 68 -21.46 -11.42 7.27
C GLN A 68 -20.89 -12.08 6.02
N GLN A 69 -21.31 -11.64 4.82
CA GLN A 69 -20.74 -12.15 3.57
C GLN A 69 -19.27 -11.73 3.41
N GLN A 70 -18.93 -10.49 3.75
CA GLN A 70 -17.57 -9.99 3.70
C GLN A 70 -16.65 -10.76 4.66
N GLU A 71 -17.09 -11.05 5.87
CA GLU A 71 -16.37 -11.88 6.84
C GLU A 71 -16.11 -13.28 6.30
N LYS A 72 -17.13 -13.94 5.75
CA LYS A 72 -16.98 -15.25 5.10
C LYS A 72 -15.94 -15.22 3.96
N MET A 73 -15.98 -14.20 3.11
CA MET A 73 -15.02 -14.05 2.00
C MET A 73 -13.62 -13.71 2.49
N LYS A 74 -13.52 -12.91 3.55
CA LYS A 74 -12.24 -12.56 4.17
C LYS A 74 -11.56 -13.78 4.75
N MET A 75 -12.28 -14.65 5.44
CA MET A 75 -11.74 -15.92 5.97
C MET A 75 -11.19 -16.80 4.84
N LYS A 76 -11.95 -16.97 3.74
CA LYS A 76 -11.50 -17.72 2.57
C LYS A 76 -10.22 -17.12 1.96
N ARG A 77 -10.19 -15.80 1.74
CA ARG A 77 -9.02 -15.10 1.21
C ARG A 77 -7.80 -15.19 2.13
N ILE A 78 -8.00 -15.15 3.45
CA ILE A 78 -6.91 -15.34 4.42
C ILE A 78 -6.35 -16.75 4.29
N LEU A 79 -7.21 -17.78 4.23
CA LEU A 79 -6.80 -19.17 4.08
C LEU A 79 -6.03 -19.40 2.77
N GLU A 80 -6.52 -18.89 1.64
CA GLU A 80 -5.86 -18.98 0.33
C GLU A 80 -4.51 -18.26 0.29
N LYS A 81 -4.41 -17.09 0.93
CA LYS A 81 -3.13 -16.36 1.00
C LYS A 81 -2.13 -17.05 1.92
N ALA A 82 -2.62 -17.71 2.98
CA ALA A 82 -1.79 -18.44 3.92
C ALA A 82 -1.33 -19.79 3.36
N SER A 83 -2.10 -20.42 2.46
CA SER A 83 -1.75 -21.72 1.89
C SER A 83 -0.60 -21.68 0.89
N GLN A 84 -0.36 -20.54 0.24
CA GLN A 84 0.72 -20.38 -0.74
C GLN A 84 1.85 -19.52 -0.18
N THR A 85 3.06 -20.06 -0.22
CA THR A 85 4.28 -19.29 0.02
C THR A 85 4.51 -18.27 -1.11
N HIS A 86 5.31 -17.22 -0.84
CA HIS A 86 5.69 -16.27 -1.87
C HIS A 86 6.41 -16.96 -3.04
N LYS A 87 7.26 -17.95 -2.76
CA LYS A 87 8.02 -18.69 -3.78
C LYS A 87 7.07 -19.42 -4.73
N GLU A 88 6.12 -20.18 -4.20
CA GLU A 88 5.10 -20.88 -5.01
C GLU A 88 4.24 -19.90 -5.82
N ARG A 89 3.92 -18.72 -5.26
CA ARG A 89 3.19 -17.69 -6.01
C ARG A 89 3.99 -17.16 -7.20
N VAL A 90 5.29 -16.95 -7.02
CA VAL A 90 6.19 -16.52 -8.09
C VAL A 90 6.37 -17.64 -9.13
N GLU A 91 6.56 -18.87 -8.69
CA GLU A 91 6.69 -20.03 -9.59
C GLU A 91 5.43 -20.21 -10.44
N LYS A 92 4.24 -20.16 -9.83
CA LYS A 92 2.97 -20.21 -10.55
C LYS A 92 2.78 -19.04 -11.52
N PHE A 93 3.22 -17.85 -11.13
CA PHE A 93 3.19 -16.67 -12.01
C PHE A 93 4.12 -16.85 -13.20
N ASN A 94 5.34 -17.32 -12.99
CA ASN A 94 6.30 -17.58 -14.06
C ASN A 94 5.81 -18.68 -15.00
N GLN A 95 5.28 -19.78 -14.47
CA GLN A 95 4.63 -20.83 -15.27
C GLN A 95 3.49 -20.29 -16.13
N HIS A 96 2.70 -19.35 -15.60
CA HIS A 96 1.63 -18.70 -16.37
C HIS A 96 2.20 -17.82 -17.49
N LEU A 97 3.25 -17.05 -17.22
CA LEU A 97 3.92 -16.24 -18.24
C LEU A 97 4.56 -17.10 -19.35
N ASP A 98 5.19 -18.21 -18.99
CA ASP A 98 5.79 -19.14 -19.96
C ASP A 98 4.73 -19.79 -20.85
N SER A 99 3.52 -20.00 -20.32
CA SER A 99 2.37 -20.52 -21.07
C SER A 99 1.68 -19.47 -21.95
N LEU A 100 1.93 -18.18 -21.73
CA LEU A 100 1.29 -17.13 -22.51
C LEU A 100 1.94 -17.03 -23.89
N THR A 101 1.10 -16.90 -24.91
CA THR A 101 1.57 -16.69 -26.29
C THR A 101 2.25 -15.34 -26.40
N GLU A 102 3.44 -15.30 -27.00
CA GLU A 102 4.15 -14.03 -27.27
C GLU A 102 3.33 -13.10 -28.19
N HIS A 103 2.58 -13.68 -29.13
CA HIS A 103 1.79 -12.96 -30.12
C HIS A 103 0.31 -13.30 -29.95
N PHE A 104 -0.53 -12.26 -29.82
CA PHE A 104 -1.98 -12.39 -29.64
C PHE A 104 -2.76 -12.29 -30.97
N ASP A 105 -2.05 -12.23 -32.10
CA ASP A 105 -2.64 -12.09 -33.43
C ASP A 105 -1.96 -13.05 -34.43
N ILE A 106 -2.70 -13.43 -35.46
CA ILE A 106 -2.25 -14.40 -36.45
C ILE A 106 -1.33 -13.70 -37.46
N PRO A 107 -0.14 -14.24 -37.74
CA PRO A 107 0.74 -13.63 -38.74
C PRO A 107 0.07 -13.59 -40.11
N LYS A 108 0.19 -12.45 -40.81
CA LYS A 108 -0.37 -12.28 -42.16
C LYS A 108 0.43 -13.09 -43.18
N VAL A 109 -0.26 -13.67 -44.16
CA VAL A 109 0.28 -14.66 -45.14
C VAL A 109 1.21 -14.03 -46.21
N SER A 110 1.63 -12.77 -46.05
CA SER A 110 2.68 -12.13 -46.86
C SER A 110 3.91 -11.74 -46.03
N TRP A 111 4.23 -12.53 -45.01
CA TRP A 111 5.43 -12.33 -44.19
C TRP A 111 6.65 -12.96 -44.87
N THR A 112 7.32 -12.22 -45.75
CA THR A 112 8.76 -12.43 -45.96
C THR A 112 9.50 -11.92 -44.72
N LYS A 113 10.47 -12.71 -44.24
CA LYS A 113 11.27 -12.46 -43.02
C LYS A 113 11.93 -11.08 -43.02
#